data_AF-A0A8T5ACP3-F1
#
_entry.id   AF-A0A8T5ACP3-F1
#
_cell.length_a   1.000
_cell.length_b   1.000
_cell.length_c   1.000
_cell.angle_alpha   90.00
_cell.angle_beta   90.00
_cell.angle_gamma   90.00
#
_symmetry.space_group_name_H-M   'P 1'
#
loop_
_entity.id
_entity.type
_entity.pdbx_description
1 polymer ?
#
loop_
_entity_poly.entity_id
_entity_poly.type
_entity_poly.pdbx_seq_one_letter_code
_entity_poly.pdbx_strand_id
1 'polypeptide(L)'
;MVRIADIEELLQRYAKDGDLEKADALYLLCTTDFEEAKETLKARYGRSEALNYVISDLLKITGIDLSYTYIMHIEDSCKGLEDIVRNFFKQLCLDMVIEYAKRYLNNLSRSAREILYIISIIYPEQVSVNELSKFYKIIFQRDIAKNELEKALVELRKCYIIQDSHLKLPPYIEELFSEIKYVIPKVEIKISWLENI
;
A
#
# COMPACT_ATOMS: atom_id res chain seq x y z
N MET A 1 0.56 -7.05 -27.41
CA MET A 1 0.80 -7.52 -26.03
C MET A 1 1.54 -6.41 -25.29
N VAL A 2 1.34 -6.23 -23.98
CA VAL A 2 2.02 -5.17 -23.23
C VAL A 2 3.46 -5.62 -22.91
N ARG A 3 4.47 -4.82 -23.25
CA ARG A 3 5.88 -5.10 -22.92
C ARG A 3 6.28 -4.38 -21.64
N ILE A 4 7.29 -4.89 -20.94
CA ILE A 4 7.88 -4.24 -19.76
C ILE A 4 8.33 -2.81 -20.09
N ALA A 5 8.95 -2.61 -21.26
CA ALA A 5 9.40 -1.29 -21.72
C ALA A 5 8.23 -0.29 -21.86
N ASP A 6 7.05 -0.75 -22.26
CA ASP A 6 5.86 0.11 -22.39
C ASP A 6 5.39 0.60 -21.01
N ILE A 7 5.45 -0.28 -20.01
CA ILE A 7 5.09 0.06 -18.62
C ILE A 7 6.13 0.99 -18.01
N GLU A 8 7.41 0.71 -18.23
CA GLU A 8 8.51 1.56 -17.76
C GLU A 8 8.42 2.97 -18.35
N GLU A 9 8.24 3.10 -19.67
CA GLU A 9 8.09 4.38 -20.35
C GLU A 9 6.89 5.17 -19.80
N LEU A 10 5.76 4.48 -19.62
CA LEU A 10 4.54 5.09 -19.10
C LEU A 10 4.71 5.59 -17.67
N LEU A 11 5.35 4.78 -16.82
CA LEU A 11 5.63 5.14 -15.44
C LEU A 11 6.64 6.30 -15.33
N GLN A 12 7.68 6.30 -16.16
CA GLN A 12 8.62 7.43 -16.26
C GLN A 12 7.92 8.72 -16.69
N ARG A 13 6.97 8.64 -17.63
CA ARG A 13 6.18 9.79 -18.06
C ARG A 13 5.35 10.35 -16.90
N TYR A 14 4.58 9.51 -16.22
CA TYR A 14 3.78 9.94 -15.06
C TYR A 14 4.64 10.52 -13.94
N ALA A 15 5.79 9.92 -13.65
CA ALA A 15 6.70 10.44 -12.64
C ALA A 15 7.29 11.80 -13.03
N LYS A 16 7.69 12.00 -14.30
CA LYS A 16 8.17 13.30 -14.81
C LYS A 16 7.10 14.38 -14.77
N ASP A 17 5.84 14.02 -15.01
CA ASP A 17 4.70 14.92 -14.94
C ASP A 17 4.23 15.22 -13.51
N GLY A 18 4.82 14.55 -12.49
CA GLY A 18 4.40 14.65 -11.09
C GLY A 18 3.03 14.03 -10.82
N ASP A 19 2.54 13.17 -11.71
CA ASP A 19 1.21 12.53 -11.63
C ASP A 19 1.29 11.22 -10.83
N LEU A 20 1.44 11.36 -9.51
CA LEU A 20 1.52 10.22 -8.60
C LEU A 20 0.26 9.33 -8.67
N GLU A 21 -0.92 9.91 -8.89
CA GLU A 21 -2.18 9.17 -8.97
C GLU A 21 -2.17 8.16 -10.13
N LYS A 22 -1.72 8.58 -11.31
CA LYS A 22 -1.58 7.67 -12.46
C LYS A 22 -0.42 6.69 -12.31
N ALA A 23 0.71 7.13 -11.75
CA ALA A 23 1.83 6.23 -11.48
C ALA A 23 1.43 5.09 -10.53
N ASP A 24 0.70 5.42 -9.46
CA ASP A 24 0.21 4.46 -8.49
C ASP A 24 -0.90 3.57 -9.07
N ALA A 25 -1.78 4.11 -9.91
CA ALA A 25 -2.78 3.32 -10.61
C ALA A 25 -2.14 2.26 -11.53
N LEU A 26 -1.07 2.61 -12.26
CA LEU A 26 -0.31 1.65 -13.07
C LEU A 26 0.38 0.60 -12.19
N TYR A 27 1.01 1.04 -11.10
CA TYR A 27 1.63 0.14 -10.13
C TYR A 27 0.63 -0.88 -9.54
N LEU A 28 -0.54 -0.42 -9.10
CA LEU A 28 -1.57 -1.27 -8.52
C LEU A 28 -2.16 -2.22 -9.56
N LEU A 29 -2.41 -1.75 -10.78
CA LEU A 29 -2.90 -2.61 -11.87
C LEU A 29 -1.96 -3.80 -12.16
N CYS A 30 -0.65 -3.63 -11.95
CA CYS A 30 0.33 -4.69 -12.16
C CYS A 30 0.61 -5.57 -10.90
N THR A 31 0.20 -5.14 -9.71
CA THR A 31 0.62 -5.78 -8.44
C THR A 31 -0.54 -6.23 -7.56
N THR A 32 -1.78 -5.96 -7.96
CA THR A 32 -3.00 -6.42 -7.32
C THR A 32 -4.11 -6.64 -8.35
N ASP A 33 -5.26 -7.16 -7.92
CA ASP A 33 -6.44 -7.24 -8.78
C ASP A 33 -7.11 -5.87 -8.98
N PHE A 34 -7.97 -5.79 -9.99
CA PHE A 34 -8.58 -4.52 -10.40
C PHE A 34 -9.46 -3.87 -9.31
N GLU A 35 -10.22 -4.66 -8.55
CA GLU A 35 -11.09 -4.10 -7.51
C GLU A 35 -10.27 -3.65 -6.29
N GLU A 36 -9.24 -4.39 -5.90
CA GLU A 36 -8.31 -3.93 -4.86
C GLU A 36 -7.52 -2.69 -5.29
N ALA A 37 -7.09 -2.59 -6.55
CA ALA A 37 -6.47 -1.38 -7.08
C ALA A 37 -7.42 -0.18 -6.94
N LYS A 38 -8.67 -0.34 -7.34
CA LYS A 38 -9.70 0.70 -7.28
C LYS A 38 -10.00 1.14 -5.85
N GLU A 39 -10.21 0.21 -4.92
CA GLU A 39 -10.45 0.55 -3.51
C GLU A 39 -9.23 1.21 -2.86
N THR A 40 -8.03 0.81 -3.28
CA THR A 40 -6.79 1.41 -2.80
C THR A 40 -6.60 2.84 -3.28
N LEU A 41 -6.89 3.11 -4.54
CA LEU A 41 -6.88 4.48 -5.08
C LEU A 41 -7.94 5.34 -4.40
N LYS A 42 -9.15 4.82 -4.18
CA LYS A 42 -10.18 5.55 -3.42
C LYS A 42 -9.73 5.91 -2.01
N ALA A 43 -9.08 4.98 -1.31
CA ALA A 43 -8.55 5.26 0.03
C ALA A 43 -7.47 6.35 0.00
N ARG A 44 -6.57 6.32 -0.99
CA ARG A 44 -5.47 7.28 -1.14
C ARG A 44 -5.99 8.65 -1.59
N TYR A 45 -6.60 8.70 -2.77
CA TYR A 45 -6.92 9.94 -3.49
C TYR A 45 -8.39 10.36 -3.40
N GLY A 46 -9.25 9.55 -2.78
CA GLY A 46 -10.70 9.78 -2.72
C GLY A 46 -11.46 9.35 -3.96
N ARG A 47 -10.76 8.84 -4.99
CA ARG A 47 -11.30 8.51 -6.31
C ARG A 47 -10.43 7.46 -7.02
N SER A 48 -10.84 6.98 -8.19
CA SER A 48 -10.14 5.88 -8.90
C SER A 48 -10.11 6.03 -10.42
N GLU A 49 -10.40 7.21 -10.96
CA GLU A 49 -10.45 7.48 -12.40
C GLU A 49 -9.08 7.32 -13.08
N ALA A 50 -7.99 7.46 -12.31
CA ALA A 50 -6.64 7.17 -12.77
C ALA A 50 -6.48 5.80 -13.42
N LEU A 51 -7.21 4.76 -12.96
CA LEU A 51 -7.20 3.45 -13.62
C LEU A 51 -7.68 3.51 -15.06
N ASN A 52 -8.75 4.26 -15.33
CA ASN A 52 -9.30 4.40 -16.68
C ASN A 52 -8.32 5.13 -17.60
N TYR A 53 -7.61 6.14 -17.09
CA TYR A 53 -6.57 6.85 -17.85
C TYR A 53 -5.40 5.93 -18.16
N VAL A 54 -4.93 5.16 -17.17
CA VAL A 54 -3.84 4.20 -17.36
C VAL A 54 -4.21 3.12 -18.37
N ILE A 55 -5.42 2.55 -18.28
CA ILE A 55 -5.92 1.56 -19.25
C ILE A 55 -5.98 2.17 -20.66
N SER A 56 -6.47 3.40 -20.79
CA SER A 56 -6.52 4.10 -22.08
C SER A 56 -5.13 4.33 -22.66
N ASP A 57 -4.16 4.71 -21.83
CA ASP A 57 -2.79 4.96 -22.27
C ASP A 57 -2.07 3.66 -22.64
N LEU A 58 -2.26 2.57 -21.90
CA LEU A 58 -1.76 1.24 -22.26
C LEU A 58 -2.41 0.73 -23.56
N LEU A 59 -3.70 0.97 -23.77
CA LEU A 59 -4.38 0.66 -25.04
C LEU A 59 -3.75 1.42 -26.22
N LYS A 60 -3.46 2.72 -26.05
CA LYS A 60 -2.82 3.52 -27.11
C LYS A 60 -1.42 3.01 -27.47
N ILE A 61 -0.65 2.57 -26.48
CA ILE A 61 0.73 2.10 -26.69
C ILE A 61 0.74 0.69 -27.30
N THR A 62 -0.13 -0.19 -26.83
CA THR A 62 -0.04 -1.63 -27.13
C THR A 62 -1.06 -2.12 -28.15
N GLY A 63 -2.07 -1.29 -28.45
CA GLY A 63 -3.20 -1.63 -29.32
C GLY A 63 -4.16 -2.66 -28.72
N ILE A 64 -3.99 -3.05 -27.46
CA ILE A 64 -4.84 -4.05 -26.79
C ILE A 64 -5.87 -3.39 -25.90
N ASP A 65 -7.13 -3.79 -26.08
CA ASP A 65 -8.21 -3.41 -25.19
C ASP A 65 -8.14 -4.22 -23.89
N LEU A 66 -7.51 -3.60 -22.89
CA LEU A 66 -7.39 -4.14 -21.54
C LEU A 66 -8.68 -4.01 -20.72
N SER A 67 -9.74 -3.37 -21.24
CA SER A 67 -11.00 -3.21 -20.50
C SER A 67 -11.73 -4.53 -20.25
N TYR A 68 -11.44 -5.56 -21.06
CA TYR A 68 -12.02 -6.91 -20.94
C TYR A 68 -11.01 -7.98 -20.49
N THR A 69 -9.72 -7.64 -20.40
CA THR A 69 -8.67 -8.62 -20.06
C THR A 69 -8.40 -8.55 -18.56
N TYR A 70 -9.06 -9.41 -17.80
CA TYR A 70 -9.08 -9.36 -16.33
C TYR A 70 -7.72 -9.58 -15.65
N ILE A 71 -6.67 -9.93 -16.40
CA ILE A 71 -5.32 -10.09 -15.92
C ILE A 71 -4.42 -9.69 -17.10
N MET A 72 -3.48 -8.78 -16.89
CA MET A 72 -2.35 -8.61 -17.80
C MET A 72 -1.55 -9.93 -17.81
N HIS A 73 -1.97 -10.91 -18.61
CA HIS A 73 -1.14 -12.06 -18.95
C HIS A 73 -0.10 -11.56 -19.96
N ILE A 74 0.99 -11.00 -19.45
CA ILE A 74 2.17 -10.62 -20.23
C ILE A 74 3.07 -11.86 -20.39
N GLU A 75 3.64 -12.05 -21.58
CA GLU A 75 4.36 -13.26 -22.06
C GLU A 75 5.44 -13.81 -21.10
N ASP A 76 6.00 -13.00 -20.21
CA ASP A 76 7.14 -13.39 -19.38
C ASP A 76 6.69 -13.59 -17.92
N SER A 77 6.57 -14.87 -17.52
CA SER A 77 6.48 -15.35 -16.13
C SER A 77 5.94 -14.31 -15.13
N CYS A 78 4.62 -14.29 -14.88
CA CYS A 78 3.91 -13.23 -14.12
C CYS A 78 4.57 -12.74 -12.81
N LYS A 79 5.44 -13.53 -12.17
CA LYS A 79 6.21 -13.09 -10.99
C LYS A 79 7.32 -12.07 -11.31
N GLY A 80 8.02 -12.20 -12.44
CA GLY A 80 9.12 -11.32 -12.79
C GLY A 80 8.67 -9.89 -13.10
N LEU A 81 7.50 -9.75 -13.76
CA LEU A 81 6.93 -8.45 -14.07
C LEU A 81 6.55 -7.65 -12.82
N GLU A 82 5.88 -8.30 -11.86
CA GLU A 82 5.44 -7.66 -10.62
C GLU A 82 6.64 -7.06 -9.89
N ASP A 83 7.72 -7.82 -9.77
CA ASP A 83 8.97 -7.39 -9.13
C ASP A 83 9.65 -6.23 -9.89
N ILE A 84 9.63 -6.28 -11.23
CA ILE A 84 10.19 -5.20 -12.06
C ILE A 84 9.39 -3.91 -11.89
N VAL A 85 8.06 -3.95 -11.96
CA VAL A 85 7.20 -2.77 -11.78
C VAL A 85 7.33 -2.21 -10.37
N ARG A 86 7.40 -3.08 -9.35
CA ARG A 86 7.68 -2.70 -7.96
C ARG A 86 8.99 -1.91 -7.84
N ASN A 87 10.06 -2.40 -8.48
CA ASN A 87 11.36 -1.75 -8.45
C ASN A 87 11.34 -0.40 -9.18
N PHE A 88 10.75 -0.31 -10.38
CA PHE A 88 10.66 0.94 -11.10
C PHE A 88 9.81 1.98 -10.38
N PHE A 89 8.66 1.58 -9.83
CA PHE A 89 7.80 2.48 -9.06
C PHE A 89 8.55 3.02 -7.84
N LYS A 90 9.25 2.15 -7.10
CA LYS A 90 10.10 2.57 -5.99
C LYS A 90 11.18 3.56 -6.45
N GLN A 91 11.90 3.28 -7.52
CA GLN A 91 12.97 4.16 -8.01
C GLN A 91 12.47 5.53 -8.47
N LEU A 92 11.30 5.58 -9.12
CA LEU A 92 10.79 6.80 -9.76
C LEU A 92 9.87 7.62 -8.87
N CYS A 93 9.13 6.97 -7.96
CA CYS A 93 8.01 7.59 -7.25
C CYS A 93 8.16 7.64 -5.73
N LEU A 94 9.20 7.03 -5.14
CA LEU A 94 9.35 6.95 -3.69
C LEU A 94 9.33 8.32 -3.01
N ASP A 95 10.04 9.31 -3.54
CA ASP A 95 10.05 10.66 -2.96
C ASP A 95 8.65 11.29 -2.95
N MET A 96 7.91 11.17 -4.06
CA MET A 96 6.53 11.65 -4.14
C MET A 96 5.60 10.90 -3.17
N VAL A 97 5.78 9.58 -3.02
CA VAL A 97 5.03 8.76 -2.05
C VAL A 97 5.31 9.21 -0.62
N ILE A 98 6.57 9.42 -0.26
CA ILE A 98 6.96 9.89 1.08
C ILE A 98 6.37 11.27 1.36
N GLU A 99 6.49 12.21 0.42
CA GLU A 99 5.91 13.54 0.55
C GLU A 99 4.39 13.49 0.71
N TYR A 100 3.73 12.65 -0.10
CA TYR A 100 2.29 12.47 -0.02
C TYR A 100 1.88 11.89 1.34
N ALA A 101 2.51 10.80 1.78
CA ALA A 101 2.23 10.15 3.04
C ALA A 101 2.40 11.12 4.22
N LYS A 102 3.50 11.89 4.25
CA LYS A 102 3.77 12.91 5.29
C LYS A 102 2.64 13.92 5.50
N ARG A 103 1.86 14.25 4.46
CA ARG A 103 0.71 15.17 4.58
C ARG A 103 -0.43 14.60 5.43
N TYR A 104 -0.56 13.27 5.50
CA TYR A 104 -1.66 12.60 6.20
C TYR A 104 -1.24 11.96 7.52
N LEU A 105 0.04 11.60 7.68
CA LEU A 105 0.55 10.88 8.85
C LEU A 105 0.30 11.60 10.18
N ASN A 106 0.38 12.94 10.20
CA ASN A 106 0.10 13.73 11.41
C ASN A 106 -1.36 13.66 11.85
N ASN A 107 -2.27 13.34 10.94
CA ASN A 107 -3.71 13.28 11.19
C ASN A 107 -4.21 11.85 11.44
N LEU A 108 -3.30 10.87 11.51
CA LEU A 108 -3.68 9.49 11.84
C LEU A 108 -4.39 9.44 13.19
N SER A 109 -5.52 8.75 13.21
CA SER A 109 -6.24 8.39 14.43
C SER A 109 -5.35 7.59 15.36
N ARG A 110 -5.71 7.60 16.65
CA ARG A 110 -5.00 6.82 17.67
C ARG A 110 -4.90 5.35 17.27
N SER A 111 -6.00 4.77 16.79
CA SER A 111 -6.11 3.37 16.43
C SER A 111 -5.25 3.06 15.20
N ALA A 112 -5.19 3.94 14.19
CA ALA A 112 -4.27 3.79 13.06
C ALA A 112 -2.80 3.81 13.50
N ARG A 113 -2.42 4.70 14.42
CA ARG A 113 -1.05 4.75 14.98
C ARG A 113 -0.70 3.50 15.80
N GLU A 114 -1.65 3.00 16.58
CA GLU A 114 -1.48 1.77 17.35
C GLU A 114 -1.35 0.54 16.43
N ILE A 115 -2.13 0.48 15.34
CA ILE A 115 -1.98 -0.56 14.31
C ILE A 115 -0.64 -0.44 13.58
N LEU A 116 -0.22 0.78 13.22
CA LEU A 116 1.08 1.05 12.61
C LEU A 116 2.23 0.55 13.49
N TYR A 117 2.14 0.75 14.82
CA TYR A 117 3.11 0.21 15.77
C TYR A 117 3.21 -1.31 15.68
N ILE A 118 2.07 -2.01 15.66
CA ILE A 118 2.07 -3.48 15.52
C ILE A 118 2.72 -3.91 14.21
N ILE A 119 2.35 -3.29 13.09
CA ILE A 119 2.92 -3.58 11.77
C ILE A 119 4.45 -3.37 11.78
N SER A 120 4.93 -2.30 12.43
CA SER A 120 6.37 -2.02 12.50
C SER A 120 7.18 -3.06 13.28
N ILE A 121 6.55 -3.80 14.21
CA ILE A 121 7.20 -4.83 15.02
C ILE A 121 7.19 -6.18 14.34
N ILE A 122 6.07 -6.52 13.69
CA ILE A 122 5.91 -7.82 13.03
C ILE A 122 6.59 -7.87 11.66
N TYR A 123 6.87 -6.72 11.04
CA TYR A 123 7.58 -6.64 9.77
C TYR A 123 8.89 -7.46 9.79
N PRO A 124 9.21 -8.25 8.75
CA PRO A 124 8.54 -8.35 7.44
C PRO A 124 7.42 -9.38 7.34
N GLU A 125 6.96 -9.96 8.45
CA GLU A 125 5.92 -10.98 8.44
C GLU A 125 4.59 -10.41 7.94
N GLN A 126 3.93 -11.16 7.03
CA GLN A 126 2.54 -10.87 6.68
C GLN A 126 1.63 -11.42 7.78
N VAL A 127 0.70 -10.58 8.23
CA VAL A 127 -0.33 -10.99 9.18
C VAL A 127 -1.71 -10.79 8.60
N SER A 128 -2.62 -11.67 8.97
CA SER A 128 -4.04 -11.50 8.72
C SER A 128 -4.65 -10.42 9.62
N VAL A 129 -5.79 -9.88 9.21
CA VAL A 129 -6.59 -8.93 10.02
C VAL A 129 -6.96 -9.51 11.39
N ASN A 130 -7.18 -10.82 11.46
CA ASN A 130 -7.47 -11.52 12.71
C ASN A 130 -6.27 -11.57 13.65
N GLU A 131 -5.07 -11.82 13.12
CA GLU A 131 -3.83 -11.80 13.91
C GLU A 131 -3.51 -10.39 14.39
N LEU A 132 -3.72 -9.39 13.53
CA LEU A 132 -3.56 -7.98 13.90
C LEU A 132 -4.46 -7.60 15.09
N SER A 133 -5.70 -8.06 15.11
CA SER A 133 -6.63 -7.87 16.24
C SER A 133 -6.16 -8.56 17.52
N LYS A 134 -5.56 -9.75 17.41
CA LYS A 134 -4.99 -10.47 18.56
C LYS A 134 -3.77 -9.72 19.13
N PHE A 135 -2.85 -9.28 18.28
CA PHE A 135 -1.70 -8.48 18.70
C PHE A 135 -2.15 -7.18 19.36
N TYR A 136 -3.17 -6.53 18.80
CA TYR A 136 -3.73 -5.31 19.38
C TYR A 136 -4.24 -5.56 20.80
N LYS A 137 -5.00 -6.64 21.02
CA LYS A 137 -5.48 -7.02 22.36
C LYS A 137 -4.33 -7.29 23.33
N ILE A 138 -3.29 -7.99 22.89
CA ILE A 138 -2.13 -8.33 23.72
C ILE A 138 -1.32 -7.08 24.10
N ILE A 139 -1.08 -6.19 23.14
CA ILE A 139 -0.21 -5.03 23.34
C ILE A 139 -0.94 -3.93 24.10
N PHE A 140 -2.19 -3.64 23.74
CA PHE A 140 -2.96 -2.52 24.28
C PHE A 140 -3.96 -2.92 25.37
N GLN A 141 -4.05 -4.21 25.71
CA GLN A 141 -4.91 -4.75 26.77
C GLN A 141 -6.39 -4.38 26.60
N ARG A 142 -6.84 -4.20 25.35
CA ARG A 142 -8.21 -3.84 24.98
C ARG A 142 -8.55 -4.39 23.60
N ASP A 143 -9.82 -4.70 23.38
CA ASP A 143 -10.30 -5.08 22.05
C ASP A 143 -10.46 -3.85 21.15
N ILE A 144 -10.33 -4.04 19.83
CA ILE A 144 -10.65 -3.04 18.80
C ILE A 144 -11.95 -3.43 18.10
N ALA A 145 -12.87 -2.47 17.95
CA ALA A 145 -14.10 -2.72 17.22
C ALA A 145 -13.81 -2.88 15.72
N LYS A 146 -14.55 -3.75 15.03
CA LYS A 146 -14.34 -4.03 13.60
C LYS A 146 -14.34 -2.76 12.73
N ASN A 147 -15.31 -1.87 12.95
CA ASN A 147 -15.44 -0.61 12.24
C ASN A 147 -14.28 0.37 12.52
N GLU A 148 -13.71 0.33 13.73
CA GLU A 148 -12.56 1.14 14.11
C GLU A 148 -11.28 0.59 13.45
N LEU A 149 -11.13 -0.73 13.42
CA LEU A 149 -10.05 -1.39 12.69
C LEU A 149 -10.10 -1.10 11.19
N GLU A 150 -11.27 -1.24 10.56
CA GLU A 150 -11.46 -0.94 9.14
C GLU A 150 -11.08 0.52 8.81
N LYS A 151 -11.51 1.48 9.63
CA LYS A 151 -11.12 2.88 9.49
C LYS A 151 -9.61 3.06 9.62
N ALA A 152 -8.99 2.45 10.62
CA ALA A 152 -7.55 2.50 10.82
C ALA A 152 -6.78 1.95 9.60
N LEU A 153 -7.24 0.83 9.03
CA LEU A 153 -6.62 0.25 7.83
C LEU A 153 -6.76 1.14 6.60
N VAL A 154 -7.91 1.81 6.42
CA VAL A 154 -8.09 2.80 5.33
C VAL A 154 -7.14 3.99 5.51
N GLU A 155 -6.98 4.50 6.73
CA GLU A 155 -6.04 5.58 7.02
C GLU A 155 -4.58 5.18 6.70
N LEU A 156 -4.19 3.96 7.05
CA LEU A 156 -2.85 3.44 6.75
C LEU A 156 -2.64 3.19 5.26
N ARG A 157 -3.68 2.73 4.54
CA ARG A 157 -3.64 2.59 3.08
C ARG A 157 -3.47 3.94 2.39
N LYS A 158 -4.16 4.96 2.90
CA LYS A 158 -4.02 6.35 2.44
C LYS A 158 -2.59 6.89 2.62
N CYS A 159 -1.90 6.45 3.67
CA CYS A 159 -0.51 6.80 3.94
C CYS A 159 0.50 5.85 3.26
N TYR A 160 0.07 5.01 2.32
CA TYR A 160 0.94 4.04 1.62
C TYR A 160 1.64 3.04 2.54
N ILE A 161 1.16 2.83 3.77
CA ILE A 161 1.70 1.81 4.67
C ILE A 161 1.25 0.42 4.23
N ILE A 162 0.00 0.34 3.77
CA ILE A 162 -0.64 -0.88 3.32
C ILE A 162 -1.03 -0.69 1.86
N GLN A 163 -0.86 -1.75 1.07
CA GLN A 163 -1.22 -1.79 -0.34
C GLN A 163 -2.67 -2.21 -0.56
N ASP A 164 -3.19 -3.23 0.13
CA ASP A 164 -4.51 -3.82 -0.14
C ASP A 164 -5.28 -4.23 1.13
N SER A 165 -6.45 -4.87 0.96
CA SER A 165 -7.28 -5.35 2.09
C SER A 165 -6.69 -6.55 2.83
N HIS A 166 -5.70 -7.22 2.24
CA HIS A 166 -5.02 -8.36 2.80
C HIS A 166 -3.78 -7.99 3.62
N LEU A 167 -3.60 -6.69 3.93
CA LEU A 167 -2.46 -6.16 4.66
C LEU A 167 -1.11 -6.37 3.93
N LYS A 168 -1.13 -6.48 2.60
CA LYS A 168 0.11 -6.51 1.81
C LYS A 168 0.86 -5.21 2.00
N LEU A 169 2.14 -5.29 2.37
CA LEU A 169 3.00 -4.12 2.50
C LEU A 169 3.66 -3.81 1.15
N PRO A 170 3.84 -2.54 0.79
CA PRO A 170 4.51 -2.18 -0.45
C PRO A 170 6.03 -2.46 -0.38
N PRO A 171 6.71 -2.59 -1.53
CA PRO A 171 8.14 -2.92 -1.63
C PRO A 171 9.09 -1.82 -1.09
N TYR A 172 8.54 -0.66 -0.74
CA TYR A 172 9.25 0.50 -0.21
C TYR A 172 8.88 0.81 1.26
N ILE A 173 8.24 -0.14 1.95
CA ILE A 173 7.78 0.08 3.32
C ILE A 173 8.93 0.35 4.30
N GLU A 174 10.12 -0.20 4.06
CA GLU A 174 11.29 0.02 4.90
C GLU A 174 11.77 1.47 4.85
N GLU A 175 11.89 2.03 3.64
CA GLU A 175 12.22 3.45 3.44
C GLU A 175 11.11 4.36 3.99
N LEU A 176 9.85 3.96 3.82
CA LEU A 176 8.75 4.71 4.40
C LEU A 176 8.82 4.67 5.94
N PHE A 177 9.12 3.53 6.55
CA PHE A 177 9.31 3.40 7.99
C PHE A 177 10.43 4.29 8.53
N SER A 178 11.57 4.41 7.84
CA SER A 178 12.63 5.33 8.29
C SER A 178 12.16 6.77 8.35
N GLU A 179 11.29 7.18 7.43
CA GLU A 179 10.77 8.54 7.33
C GLU A 179 9.64 8.86 8.31
N ILE A 180 8.97 7.85 8.88
CA ILE A 180 7.73 8.06 9.67
C ILE A 180 7.85 7.62 11.12
N LYS A 181 9.05 7.25 11.59
CA LYS A 181 9.27 6.80 12.98
C LYS A 181 8.70 7.76 14.04
N TYR A 182 8.64 9.05 13.73
CA TYR A 182 8.13 10.08 14.63
C TYR A 182 6.62 10.00 14.90
N VAL A 183 5.83 9.33 14.04
CA VAL A 183 4.38 9.14 14.29
C VAL A 183 4.05 7.83 15.00
N ILE A 184 4.99 6.88 15.01
CA ILE A 184 4.82 5.59 15.67
C ILE A 184 4.82 5.84 17.19
N PRO A 185 3.78 5.38 17.91
CA PRO A 185 3.69 5.60 19.35
C PRO A 185 4.81 4.87 20.09
N LYS A 186 5.30 5.49 21.17
CA LYS A 186 6.13 4.80 22.16
C LYS A 186 5.21 3.99 23.06
N VAL A 187 5.39 2.68 23.06
CA VAL A 187 4.59 1.75 23.87
C VAL A 187 5.47 1.13 24.94
N GLU A 188 5.02 1.21 26.19
CA GLU A 188 5.66 0.55 27.33
C GLU A 188 4.81 -0.65 27.76
N ILE A 189 5.42 -1.84 27.78
CA ILE A 189 4.75 -3.08 28.22
C ILE A 189 5.28 -3.44 29.61
N LYS A 190 4.40 -3.49 30.61
CA LYS A 190 4.73 -3.92 31.97
C LYS A 190 4.27 -5.35 32.17
N ILE A 191 5.20 -6.23 32.56
CA ILE A 191 4.93 -7.63 32.88
C ILE A 191 5.06 -7.78 34.40
N SER A 192 3.99 -8.24 35.05
CA SER A 192 3.98 -8.61 36.46
C SER A 192 3.73 -10.10 36.59
N TRP A 193 4.61 -10.79 37.32
CA TRP A 193 4.40 -12.19 37.70
C TRP A 193 3.52 -12.22 38.95
N LEU A 194 2.58 -13.15 39.02
CA LEU A 194 1.96 -13.47 40.30
C LEU A 194 3.03 -14.15 41.15
N GLU A 195 3.53 -13.47 42.19
CA GLU A 195 4.31 -14.14 43.22
C GLU A 195 3.40 -15.19 43.87
N ASN A 196 3.81 -16.46 43.79
CA ASN A 196 3.02 -17.59 44.29
C ASN A 196 2.60 -17.35 45.75
N ILE A 197 1.28 -17.32 45.99
CA ILE A 197 0.67 -17.43 47.32
C ILE A 197 0.62 -18.90 47.71
#